data_AF-A0A960LEE2-F1
#
_entry.id   AF-A0A960LEE2-F1
#
_cell.length_a   1.000
_cell.length_b   1.000
_cell.length_c   1.000
_cell.angle_alpha   90.00
_cell.angle_beta   90.00
_cell.angle_gamma   90.00
#
_symmetry.space_group_name_H-M   'P 1'
#
loop_
_entity.id
_entity.type
_entity.pdbx_description
1 polymer ?
#
loop_
_entity_poly.entity_id
_entity_poly.type
_entity_poly.pdbx_seq_one_letter_code
_entity_poly.pdbx_strand_id
1 'polypeptide(L)' 'MSTMSPNMPLCACGSKKFRPVEAGKSRTGKRIYTVACVECQKRKDVSKTVYALCKYLMTHEPTKAFLQLFEMES' A
#
# COMPACT_ATOMS: atom_id res chain seq x y z
N MET A 1 6.27 18.54 -14.28
CA MET A 1 6.00 17.09 -14.19
C MET A 1 5.54 16.81 -12.77
N SER A 2 4.24 16.64 -12.53
CA SER A 2 3.73 16.33 -11.21
C SER A 2 4.10 14.88 -10.85
N THR A 3 4.99 14.72 -9.89
CA THR A 3 5.28 13.42 -9.29
C THR A 3 3.99 12.86 -8.71
N MET A 4 3.49 11.75 -9.27
CA MET A 4 2.32 11.06 -8.72
C MET A 4 2.72 10.47 -7.36
N SER A 5 2.45 11.22 -6.31
CA SER A 5 2.57 10.79 -4.92
C SER A 5 1.65 9.59 -4.71
N PRO A 6 2.16 8.45 -4.21
CA PRO A 6 1.31 7.29 -3.97
C PRO A 6 0.45 7.56 -2.74
N ASN A 7 -0.72 8.15 -2.97
CA ASN A 7 -1.74 8.28 -1.95
C ASN A 7 -2.14 6.90 -1.45
N MET A 8 -1.86 6.64 -0.18
CA MET A 8 -2.32 5.45 0.53
C MET A 8 -3.85 5.35 0.41
N PRO A 9 -4.42 4.20 -0.01
CA PRO A 9 -5.86 4.04 -0.11
C PRO A 9 -6.50 4.18 1.28
N LEU A 10 -7.71 4.74 1.34
CA LEU A 10 -8.53 4.72 2.55
C LEU A 10 -9.44 3.46 2.53
N CYS A 11 -9.54 2.68 3.62
CA CYS A 11 -10.63 1.68 3.75
C CYS A 11 -11.94 2.45 3.91
N ALA A 12 -13.06 1.86 3.49
CA ALA A 12 -14.40 2.36 3.78
C ALA A 12 -14.67 2.54 5.29
N CYS A 13 -13.88 1.90 6.17
CA CYS A 13 -13.94 2.12 7.62
C CYS A 13 -13.12 3.34 8.11
N GLY A 14 -12.48 4.09 7.20
CA GLY A 14 -11.62 5.24 7.53
C GLY A 14 -10.17 4.91 7.86
N SER A 15 -9.81 3.62 7.99
CA SER A 15 -8.42 3.23 8.29
C SER A 15 -7.50 3.38 7.08
N LYS A 16 -6.28 3.87 7.34
CA LYS A 16 -5.13 3.91 6.42
C LYS A 16 -4.16 2.74 6.65
N LYS A 17 -4.45 1.85 7.60
CA LYS A 17 -3.58 0.72 7.94
C LYS A 17 -3.91 -0.49 7.06
N PHE A 18 -2.99 -0.82 6.15
CA PHE A 18 -3.13 -1.96 5.24
C PHE A 18 -1.95 -2.92 5.39
N ARG A 19 -2.23 -4.21 5.23
CA ARG A 19 -1.24 -5.28 5.14
C ARG A 19 -1.21 -5.91 3.75
N PRO A 20 -0.03 -6.22 3.18
CA PRO A 20 0.07 -6.98 1.94
C PRO A 20 -0.53 -8.38 2.11
N VAL A 21 -1.28 -8.84 1.12
CA VAL A 21 -1.92 -10.17 1.11
C VAL A 21 -1.42 -11.00 -0.06
N GLU A 22 -1.45 -10.44 -1.27
CA GLU A 22 -1.10 -11.17 -2.48
C GLU A 22 -0.28 -10.28 -3.42
N ALA A 23 0.77 -10.85 -4.00
CA ALA A 23 1.50 -10.25 -5.11
C ALA A 23 1.85 -11.36 -6.11
N GLY A 24 1.25 -11.31 -7.29
CA GLY A 24 1.39 -12.39 -8.25
C GLY A 24 0.82 -12.08 -9.63
N LYS A 25 0.77 -13.10 -10.48
CA LYS A 25 0.02 -13.04 -11.74
C LYS A 25 -1.35 -13.65 -11.52
N SER A 26 -2.38 -12.92 -11.93
CA SER A 26 -3.73 -13.47 -12.07
C SER A 26 -3.78 -14.58 -13.12
N ARG A 27 -4.89 -15.32 -13.16
CA ARG A 27 -5.19 -16.30 -14.22
C ARG A 27 -5.10 -15.72 -15.64
N THR A 28 -5.30 -14.41 -15.81
CA THR A 28 -5.19 -13.73 -17.11
C THR A 28 -3.77 -13.21 -17.41
N GLY A 29 -2.78 -13.53 -16.57
CA GLY A 29 -1.41 -13.08 -16.71
C GLY A 29 -1.14 -11.65 -16.24
N LYS A 30 -2.19 -10.89 -15.88
CA LYS A 30 -2.05 -9.54 -15.30
C LYS A 30 -1.42 -9.62 -13.91
N ARG A 31 -0.44 -8.75 -13.63
CA ARG A 31 0.12 -8.61 -12.27
C ARG A 31 -0.92 -7.96 -11.36
N ILE A 32 -1.22 -8.62 -10.24
CA ILE A 32 -2.12 -8.11 -9.20
C ILE A 32 -1.33 -7.96 -7.91
N TYR A 33 -1.58 -6.86 -7.21
CA TYR A 33 -1.08 -6.61 -5.87
C TYR A 33 -2.28 -6.28 -4.99
N THR A 34 -2.53 -7.12 -4.00
CA THR A 34 -3.70 -7.00 -3.12
C THR A 34 -3.24 -6.75 -1.70
N VAL A 35 -3.84 -5.73 -1.07
CA VAL A 35 -3.68 -5.42 0.35
C VAL A 35 -5.01 -5.65 1.07
N ALA A 36 -4.97 -5.94 2.36
CA ALA A 36 -6.13 -5.97 3.23
C ALA A 36 -6.01 -4.90 4.30
N CYS A 37 -7.10 -4.20 4.59
CA CYS A 37 -7.13 -3.33 5.75
C CYS A 37 -6.96 -4.14 7.03
N VAL A 38 -6.19 -3.62 7.99
CA VAL A 38 -5.95 -4.29 9.27
C VAL A 38 -7.24 -4.32 10.11
N GLU A 39 -7.98 -3.22 10.16
CA GLU A 39 -9.24 -3.09 10.92
C GLU A 39 -10.39 -3.90 10.30
N CYS A 40 -10.74 -3.59 9.04
CA CYS A 40 -11.95 -4.09 8.40
C CYS A 40 -11.75 -5.42 7.65
N GLN A 41 -10.51 -5.92 7.54
CA GLN A 41 -10.08 -7.08 6.72
C GLN A 41 -10.48 -7.06 5.24
N LYS A 42 -11.11 -5.99 4.76
CA LYS A 42 -11.49 -5.83 3.35
C LYS A 42 -10.25 -5.79 2.48
N ARG A 43 -10.27 -6.59 1.42
CA ARG A 43 -9.22 -6.69 0.40
C ARG A 43 -9.41 -5.63 -0.67
N LYS A 44 -8.31 -5.10 -1.18
CA LYS A 44 -8.28 -4.10 -2.25
C LYS A 44 -7.05 -4.30 -3.13
N ASP A 45 -7.25 -4.22 -4.43
CA ASP A 45 -6.15 -4.24 -5.39
C ASP A 45 -5.54 -2.84 -5.50
N VAL A 46 -4.20 -2.78 -5.50
CA VAL A 46 -3.41 -1.55 -5.47
C VAL A 46 -2.27 -1.60 -6.48
N SER A 47 -1.61 -0.46 -6.70
CA SER A 47 -0.40 -0.43 -7.52
C SER A 47 0.76 -1.14 -6.82
N LYS A 48 1.76 -1.55 -7.60
CA LYS A 48 3.02 -2.14 -7.09
C LYS A 48 3.68 -1.24 -6.04
N THR A 49 3.66 0.08 -6.26
CA THR A 49 4.28 1.07 -5.36
C THR A 49 3.60 1.10 -4.00
N VAL A 50 2.26 1.16 -3.99
CA VAL A 50 1.47 1.14 -2.74
C VAL A 50 1.67 -0.18 -2.00
N TYR A 51 1.71 -1.30 -2.72
CA TYR A 51 1.99 -2.60 -2.11
C TYR A 51 3.39 -2.67 -1.47
N ALA A 52 4.41 -2.19 -2.17
CA ALA A 52 5.77 -2.13 -1.64
C ALA A 52 5.87 -1.23 -0.41
N LEU A 53 5.19 -0.09 -0.42
CA LEU A 53 5.08 0.82 0.72
C LEU A 53 4.41 0.14 1.92
N CYS A 54 3.24 -0.49 1.72
CA CYS A 54 2.55 -1.24 2.79
C CYS A 54 3.44 -2.34 3.37
N LYS A 55 4.17 -3.07 2.51
CA LYS A 55 5.10 -4.11 2.95
C LYS A 55 6.27 -3.53 3.77
N TYR A 56 6.83 -2.41 3.34
CA TYR A 56 7.92 -1.75 4.04
C TYR A 56 7.48 -1.24 5.43
N LEU A 57 6.36 -0.52 5.49
CA LEU A 57 5.79 0.02 6.74
C LEU A 57 5.41 -1.05 7.76
N MET A 58 5.16 -2.29 7.32
CA MET A 58 4.91 -3.41 8.22
C MET A 58 6.17 -4.09 8.75
N THR A 59 7.27 -4.02 8.01
CA THR A 59 8.50 -4.79 8.33
C THR A 59 9.54 -3.93 9.04
N HIS A 60 9.49 -2.62 8.82
CA HIS A 60 10.47 -1.67 9.32
C HIS A 60 9.76 -0.49 9.98
N GLU A 61 10.36 0.06 11.04
CA GLU A 61 10.05 1.42 11.45
C GLU A 61 10.55 2.36 10.35
N PRO A 62 9.66 3.03 9.61
CA PRO A 62 10.07 3.85 8.49
C PRO A 62 10.86 5.06 9.01
N THR A 63 12.04 5.30 8.43
CA THR A 63 12.77 6.53 8.72
C THR A 63 12.03 7.72 8.11
N LYS A 64 12.15 8.90 8.75
CA LYS A 64 11.54 10.15 8.23
C LYS A 64 11.86 10.41 6.76
N ALA A 65 13.08 10.12 6.32
CA ALA A 65 13.50 10.27 4.92
C ALA A 65 12.73 9.35 3.96
N PHE A 66 12.43 8.11 4.38
CA PHE A 66 11.63 7.20 3.57
C PHE A 66 10.19 7.69 3.44
N LEU A 67 9.58 8.17 4.53
CA LEU A 67 8.22 8.73 4.51
C LEU A 67 8.12 9.96 3.61
N GLN A 68 9.16 10.82 3.58
CA GLN A 68 9.24 11.99 2.70
C GLN A 68 9.24 11.63 1.21
N LEU A 69 9.86 10.51 0.81
CA LEU A 69 9.82 10.05 -0.59
C LEU A 69 8.41 9.69 -1.08
N PHE A 70 7.49 9.45 -0.15
CA PHE A 70 6.10 9.08 -0.43
C PHE A 70 5.11 10.17 0.00
N GLU A 71 5.59 11.36 0.35
CA GLU A 71 4.78 12.48 0.86
C GLU A 71 3.85 12.09 2.02
N MET A 72 4.31 11.17 2.88
CA MET A 72 3.58 10.78 4.09
C MET A 72 4.03 11.63 5.28
N GLU A 73 3.10 12.27 5.98
CA GLU A 73 3.39 12.93 7.26
C GLU A 73 3.80 11.89 8.33
N SER A 74 4.78 12.24 9.16
CA SER A 74 5.28 11.41 10.27
C SER A 74 4.41 11.52 11.51
#